data_AF-A0A558J1A7-F1
#
_entry.id   AF-A0A558J1A7-F1
#
_cell.length_a   1.000
_cell.length_b   1.000
_cell.length_c   1.000
_cell.angle_alpha   90.00
_cell.angle_beta   90.00
_cell.angle_gamma   90.00
#
_symmetry.space_group_name_H-M   'P 1'
#
loop_
_entity.id
_entity.type
_entity.pdbx_description
1 polymer ?
#
loop_
_entity_poly.entity_id
_entity_poly.type
_entity_poly.pdbx_seq_one_letter_code
_entity_poly.pdbx_strand_id
1 'polypeptide(L)'
;MTTPFIYSVHDVLPGFQLEDIPEHLLNVPDRIQEATGIMPVIREFNEAFHDQNRGYAKAAALVDINPDAGEIIFWVDPERLTPHMLGHELIHLRRDILEGIPKLVPLSAAANTEIYMLENEVEHMFVIKEEIATFPDAEQWWASHYAEIVQKAAKEQDPFTIMIHWSQLRNTLPDQVELAKELAATMRALGQACIDQADYFREDMKQAMPDKGAMLNALLDRLSKKAKEYSLIARFTTVNGSIGRERVIIT
;
A
#
# COMPACT_ATOMS: atom_id res chain seq x y z
N MET A 1 -1.78 28.64 17.51
CA MET A 1 -2.03 27.82 16.30
C MET A 1 -0.86 28.03 15.39
N THR A 2 0.09 27.10 15.38
CA THR A 2 1.17 27.06 14.38
C THR A 2 0.54 26.67 13.06
N THR A 3 0.71 27.49 12.02
CA THR A 3 0.29 27.13 10.67
C THR A 3 1.04 25.85 10.29
N PRO A 4 0.36 24.77 9.86
CA PRO A 4 1.05 23.58 9.40
C PRO A 4 1.98 23.96 8.25
N PHE A 5 3.22 23.49 8.30
CA PHE A 5 4.15 23.69 7.20
C PHE A 5 3.64 22.92 5.98
N ILE A 6 3.44 23.62 4.87
CA ILE A 6 3.10 23.02 3.59
C ILE A 6 4.34 23.20 2.72
N TYR A 7 4.90 22.08 2.30
CA TYR A 7 6.02 22.05 1.39
C TYR A 7 5.59 21.43 0.06
N SER A 8 6.20 21.84 -1.06
CA SER A 8 6.12 21.00 -2.25
C SER A 8 6.97 19.73 -2.04
N VAL A 9 6.73 18.67 -2.80
CA VAL A 9 7.59 17.47 -2.71
C VAL A 9 9.05 17.78 -3.10
N HIS A 10 9.28 18.87 -3.83
CA HIS A 10 10.62 19.36 -4.15
C HIS A 10 11.25 20.15 -3.00
N ASP A 11 10.43 20.78 -2.17
CA ASP A 11 10.85 21.51 -0.98
C ASP A 11 10.86 20.55 0.22
N VAL A 12 11.76 19.59 0.27
CA VAL A 12 11.68 18.60 1.37
C VAL A 12 11.97 19.24 2.72
N LEU A 13 11.48 18.58 3.77
CA LEU A 13 11.67 18.96 5.16
C LEU A 13 13.13 19.32 5.46
N PRO A 14 13.37 20.38 6.27
CA PRO A 14 14.72 20.78 6.63
C PRO A 14 15.56 19.62 7.16
N GLY A 15 16.69 19.34 6.51
CA GLY A 15 17.62 18.27 6.90
C GLY A 15 17.39 16.91 6.24
N PHE A 16 16.32 16.74 5.47
CA PHE A 16 16.12 15.54 4.65
C PHE A 16 16.95 15.61 3.36
N GLN A 17 17.56 14.49 2.98
CA GLN A 17 18.40 14.37 1.79
C GLN A 17 17.65 13.65 0.67
N LEU A 18 17.33 14.37 -0.41
CA LEU A 18 16.68 13.82 -1.60
C LEU A 18 17.61 12.99 -2.49
N GLU A 19 18.92 13.17 -2.34
CA GLU A 19 19.95 12.64 -3.23
C GLU A 19 19.98 11.10 -3.31
N ASP A 20 19.38 10.41 -2.33
CA ASP A 20 19.25 8.95 -2.32
C ASP A 20 17.98 8.43 -3.03
N ILE A 21 17.07 9.32 -3.45
CA ILE A 21 15.87 8.93 -4.21
C ILE A 21 16.17 9.02 -5.72
N PRO A 22 15.98 7.96 -6.49
CA PRO A 22 16.22 8.01 -7.93
C PRO A 22 15.37 9.05 -8.66
N GLU A 23 15.99 9.71 -9.64
CA GLU A 23 15.38 10.82 -10.41
C GLU A 23 14.00 10.48 -10.99
N HIS A 24 13.80 9.25 -11.46
CA HIS A 24 12.53 8.84 -12.04
C HIS A 24 11.36 8.82 -11.03
N LEU A 25 11.64 8.63 -9.73
CA LEU A 25 10.67 8.76 -8.64
C LEU A 25 10.53 10.22 -8.21
N LEU A 26 11.63 10.97 -8.14
CA LEU A 26 11.59 12.41 -7.83
C LEU A 26 10.78 13.22 -8.84
N ASN A 27 10.71 12.78 -10.09
CA ASN A 27 9.92 13.43 -11.13
C ASN A 27 8.43 13.04 -11.12
N VAL A 28 7.99 12.12 -10.25
CA VAL A 28 6.57 11.70 -10.16
C VAL A 28 5.64 12.88 -9.83
N PRO A 29 5.92 13.75 -8.84
CA PRO A 29 5.07 14.89 -8.53
C PRO A 29 4.86 15.85 -9.70
N ASP A 30 5.90 16.16 -10.47
CA ASP A 30 5.80 17.04 -11.64
C ASP A 30 4.95 16.41 -12.74
N ARG A 31 5.15 15.13 -13.01
CA ARG A 31 4.34 14.39 -13.99
C ARG A 31 2.87 14.35 -13.58
N ILE A 32 2.59 14.29 -12.28
CA ILE A 32 1.22 14.35 -11.75
C ILE A 32 0.66 15.76 -11.89
N GLN A 33 1.43 16.81 -11.56
CA GLN A 33 1.00 18.18 -11.78
C GLN A 33 0.69 18.44 -13.25
N GLU A 34 1.51 17.95 -14.17
CA GLU A 34 1.28 18.05 -15.61
C GLU A 34 -0.02 17.32 -16.03
N ALA A 35 -0.23 16.09 -15.53
CA ALA A 35 -1.39 15.29 -15.90
C ALA A 35 -2.71 15.75 -15.27
N THR A 36 -2.65 16.35 -14.08
CA THR A 36 -3.83 16.61 -13.23
C THR A 36 -4.03 18.07 -12.86
N GLY A 37 -3.06 18.94 -13.08
CA GLY A 37 -3.05 20.31 -12.54
C GLY A 37 -2.88 20.39 -11.01
N ILE A 38 -2.80 19.26 -10.30
CA ILE A 38 -2.67 19.17 -8.85
C ILE A 38 -1.20 18.91 -8.51
N MET A 39 -0.59 19.81 -7.73
CA MET A 39 0.75 19.59 -7.20
C MET A 39 0.65 18.80 -5.89
N PRO A 40 1.26 17.61 -5.79
CA PRO A 40 1.39 16.92 -4.51
C PRO A 40 2.17 17.76 -3.49
N VAL A 41 1.70 17.77 -2.24
CA VAL A 41 2.32 18.54 -1.15
C VAL A 41 2.71 17.63 0.00
N ILE A 42 3.74 18.02 0.76
CA ILE A 42 4.15 17.36 2.00
C ILE A 42 3.55 18.11 3.19
N ARG A 43 2.98 17.35 4.13
CA ARG A 43 2.51 17.83 5.44
C ARG A 43 3.05 16.92 6.53
N GLU A 44 3.43 17.51 7.66
CA GLU A 44 3.82 16.72 8.84
C GLU A 44 2.59 16.05 9.48
N PHE A 45 2.78 14.85 10.01
CA PHE A 45 1.77 14.25 10.88
C PHE A 45 1.46 15.16 12.06
N ASN A 46 0.18 15.21 12.44
CA ASN A 46 -0.29 15.97 13.59
C ASN A 46 -1.36 15.20 14.35
N GLU A 47 -1.75 15.68 15.53
CA GLU A 47 -2.75 15.02 16.38
C GLU A 47 -4.07 14.78 15.64
N ALA A 48 -4.55 15.75 14.86
CA ALA A 48 -5.79 15.62 14.10
C ALA A 48 -5.71 14.53 13.04
N PHE A 49 -4.56 14.37 12.37
CA PHE A 49 -4.32 13.26 11.46
C PHE A 49 -4.41 11.93 12.21
N HIS A 50 -3.68 11.77 13.32
CA HIS A 50 -3.66 10.50 14.07
C HIS A 50 -5.03 10.13 14.67
N ASP A 51 -5.81 11.12 15.11
CA ASP A 51 -7.17 10.90 15.61
C ASP A 51 -8.10 10.32 14.55
N GLN A 52 -7.96 10.79 13.31
CA GLN A 52 -8.74 10.33 12.15
C GLN A 52 -8.18 9.04 11.53
N ASN A 53 -6.89 8.78 11.73
CA ASN A 53 -6.12 7.73 11.05
C ASN A 53 -5.41 6.80 12.04
N ARG A 54 -6.13 6.32 13.07
CA ARG A 54 -5.55 5.49 14.15
C ARG A 54 -4.79 4.25 13.67
N GLY A 55 -5.15 3.70 12.50
CA GLY A 55 -4.46 2.58 11.88
C GLY A 55 -3.02 2.90 11.40
N TYR A 56 -2.70 4.18 11.20
CA TYR A 56 -1.45 4.66 10.63
C TYR A 56 -0.52 5.30 11.65
N ALA A 57 -0.78 5.15 12.96
CA ALA A 57 0.05 5.74 14.02
C ALA A 57 1.53 5.29 13.99
N LYS A 58 1.83 4.17 13.33
CA LYS A 58 3.21 3.68 13.15
C LYS A 58 3.86 4.12 11.84
N ALA A 59 3.10 4.63 10.88
CA ALA A 59 3.63 5.02 9.57
C ALA A 59 4.57 6.22 9.72
N ALA A 60 5.66 6.23 8.95
CA ALA A 60 6.59 7.37 8.87
C ALA A 60 6.34 8.22 7.62
N ALA A 61 5.65 7.66 6.63
CA ALA A 61 5.12 8.33 5.47
C ALA A 61 3.77 7.69 5.10
N LEU A 62 2.89 8.45 4.44
CA LEU A 62 1.64 7.97 3.85
C LEU A 62 1.23 8.93 2.73
N VAL A 63 0.86 8.42 1.56
CA VAL A 63 0.17 9.22 0.54
C VAL A 63 -1.36 9.16 0.70
N ASP A 64 -2.00 10.32 0.72
CA ASP A 64 -3.44 10.50 0.72
C ASP A 64 -3.88 11.23 -0.55
N ILE A 65 -4.87 10.66 -1.24
CA ILE A 65 -5.40 11.16 -2.52
C ILE A 65 -6.87 11.45 -2.31
N ASN A 66 -7.24 12.73 -2.36
CA ASN A 66 -8.61 13.21 -2.26
C ASN A 66 -9.05 13.88 -3.57
N PRO A 67 -9.63 13.11 -4.51
CA PRO A 67 -10.07 13.66 -5.80
C PRO A 67 -11.14 14.74 -5.65
N ASP A 68 -12.03 14.60 -4.67
CA ASP A 68 -13.15 15.52 -4.46
C ASP A 68 -12.67 16.90 -3.98
N ALA A 69 -11.57 16.94 -3.21
CA ALA A 69 -10.92 18.17 -2.79
C ALA A 69 -9.86 18.67 -3.79
N GLY A 70 -9.49 17.86 -4.78
CA GLY A 70 -8.36 18.14 -5.67
C GLY A 70 -7.03 18.18 -4.93
N GLU A 71 -6.86 17.34 -3.90
CA GLU A 71 -5.67 17.32 -3.04
C GLU A 71 -4.93 15.99 -3.15
N ILE A 72 -3.61 16.07 -3.21
CA ILE A 72 -2.68 14.94 -3.00
C ILE A 72 -1.71 15.37 -1.90
N ILE A 73 -1.69 14.63 -0.80
CA ILE A 73 -0.91 14.97 0.39
C ILE A 73 -0.03 13.78 0.77
N PHE A 74 1.27 14.01 0.88
CA PHE A 74 2.19 13.14 1.59
C PHE A 74 2.22 13.56 3.06
N TRP A 75 1.72 12.69 3.92
CA TRP A 75 1.84 12.84 5.36
C TRP A 75 3.14 12.19 5.83
N VAL A 76 3.96 12.91 6.59
CA VAL A 76 5.30 12.43 6.98
C VAL A 76 5.61 12.69 8.45
N ASP A 77 6.42 11.80 9.04
CA ASP A 77 7.07 12.00 10.33
C ASP A 77 8.51 12.49 10.06
N PRO A 78 8.83 13.79 10.25
CA PRO A 78 10.14 14.32 9.94
C PRO A 78 11.29 13.64 10.69
N GLU A 79 11.02 13.06 11.87
CA GLU A 79 12.04 12.40 12.69
C GLU A 79 12.35 10.97 12.24
N ARG A 80 11.40 10.35 11.54
CA ARG A 80 11.48 8.93 11.11
C ARG A 80 11.54 8.75 9.61
N LEU A 81 11.24 9.79 8.82
CA LEU A 81 11.23 9.74 7.37
C LEU A 81 12.62 9.40 6.84
N THR A 82 12.67 8.46 5.91
CA THR A 82 13.89 8.09 5.19
C THR A 82 13.64 8.20 3.68
N PRO A 83 14.71 8.28 2.85
CA PRO A 83 14.58 8.29 1.39
C PRO A 83 13.75 7.13 0.83
N HIS A 84 13.94 5.90 1.33
CA HIS A 84 13.17 4.75 0.85
C HIS A 84 11.69 4.84 1.24
N MET A 85 11.35 5.38 2.41
CA MET A 85 9.94 5.56 2.82
C MET A 85 9.21 6.58 1.94
N LEU A 86 9.86 7.70 1.60
CA LEU A 86 9.27 8.63 0.64
C LEU A 86 9.21 8.02 -0.76
N GLY A 87 10.26 7.30 -1.16
CA GLY A 87 10.29 6.54 -2.41
C GLY A 87 9.15 5.52 -2.53
N HIS A 88 8.84 4.80 -1.45
CA HIS A 88 7.72 3.87 -1.35
C HIS A 88 6.39 4.55 -1.66
N GLU A 89 6.11 5.68 -1.00
CA GLU A 89 4.89 6.45 -1.26
C GLU A 89 4.84 7.05 -2.68
N LEU A 90 5.99 7.44 -3.25
CA LEU A 90 6.09 7.90 -4.64
C LEU A 90 5.78 6.77 -5.65
N ILE A 91 6.19 5.53 -5.35
CA ILE A 91 5.83 4.34 -6.14
C ILE A 91 4.32 4.15 -6.10
N HIS A 92 3.71 4.17 -4.92
CA HIS A 92 2.24 4.09 -4.77
C HIS A 92 1.54 5.17 -5.60
N LEU A 93 1.96 6.43 -5.45
CA LEU A 93 1.34 7.55 -6.14
C LEU A 93 1.47 7.45 -7.67
N ARG A 94 2.65 7.04 -8.18
CA ARG A 94 2.89 6.79 -9.60
C ARG A 94 1.94 5.74 -10.17
N ARG A 95 1.81 4.61 -9.47
CA ARG A 95 0.94 3.49 -9.86
C ARG A 95 -0.53 3.87 -9.84
N ASP A 96 -0.93 4.62 -8.83
CA ASP A 96 -2.31 5.07 -8.67
C ASP A 96 -2.74 6.08 -9.74
N ILE A 97 -1.97 7.15 -9.93
CA ILE A 97 -2.38 8.30 -10.74
C ILE A 97 -1.89 8.21 -12.18
N LEU A 98 -0.60 7.91 -12.38
CA LEU A 98 0.02 7.96 -13.72
C LEU A 98 -0.22 6.67 -14.51
N GLU A 99 -0.22 5.53 -13.83
CA GLU A 99 -0.49 4.23 -14.47
C GLU A 99 -1.97 3.84 -14.45
N GLY A 100 -2.79 4.48 -13.61
CA GLY A 100 -4.22 4.20 -13.51
C GLY A 100 -4.50 2.75 -13.10
N ILE A 101 -3.67 2.20 -12.21
CA ILE A 101 -3.76 0.83 -11.76
C ILE A 101 -5.09 0.62 -11.00
N PRO A 102 -5.83 -0.47 -11.27
CA PRO A 102 -7.07 -0.75 -10.54
C PRO A 102 -6.79 -1.02 -9.06
N LYS A 103 -7.72 -0.58 -8.21
CA LYS A 103 -7.69 -0.68 -6.75
C LYS A 103 -9.02 -1.17 -6.21
N LEU A 104 -8.98 -1.79 -5.05
CA LEU A 104 -10.18 -2.05 -4.25
C LEU A 104 -10.57 -0.76 -3.53
N VAL A 105 -11.78 -0.25 -3.76
CA VAL A 105 -12.26 0.97 -3.11
C VAL A 105 -13.55 0.71 -2.31
N PRO A 106 -13.73 1.38 -1.16
CA PRO A 106 -14.91 1.21 -0.33
C PRO A 106 -16.13 1.91 -0.95
N LEU A 107 -17.29 1.25 -0.86
CA LEU A 107 -18.60 1.78 -1.25
C LEU A 107 -19.27 2.61 -0.15
N SER A 108 -18.74 2.57 1.08
CA SER A 108 -19.31 3.28 2.22
C SER A 108 -18.22 3.70 3.21
N ALA A 109 -18.46 4.81 3.92
CA ALA A 109 -17.56 5.28 4.96
C ALA A 109 -17.35 4.25 6.09
N ALA A 110 -18.34 3.40 6.37
CA ALA A 110 -18.27 2.38 7.42
C ALA A 110 -17.27 1.26 7.12
N ALA A 111 -17.01 0.96 5.84
CA ALA A 111 -16.06 -0.06 5.40
C ALA A 111 -14.71 0.53 4.96
N ASN A 112 -14.55 1.85 5.09
CA ASN A 112 -13.45 2.61 4.48
C ASN A 112 -12.09 2.07 4.88
N THR A 113 -11.87 1.92 6.20
CA THR A 113 -10.58 1.49 6.74
C THR A 113 -10.22 0.05 6.38
N GLU A 114 -11.16 -0.90 6.56
CA GLU A 114 -10.88 -2.33 6.27
C GLU A 114 -10.56 -2.56 4.80
N ILE A 115 -11.31 -1.92 3.89
CA ILE A 115 -11.09 -2.05 2.45
C ILE A 115 -9.79 -1.39 2.02
N TYR A 116 -9.45 -0.21 2.55
CA TYR A 116 -8.16 0.42 2.24
C TYR A 116 -6.97 -0.36 2.79
N MET A 117 -7.06 -0.89 4.01
CA MET A 117 -6.00 -1.74 4.56
C MET A 117 -5.81 -2.98 3.69
N LEU A 118 -6.91 -3.66 3.31
CA LEU A 118 -6.84 -4.81 2.42
C LEU A 118 -6.25 -4.45 1.05
N GLU A 119 -6.68 -3.34 0.46
CA GLU A 119 -6.11 -2.85 -0.79
C GLU A 119 -4.61 -2.63 -0.66
N ASN A 120 -4.18 -1.97 0.42
CA ASN A 120 -2.78 -1.66 0.67
C ASN A 120 -1.94 -2.93 0.78
N GLU A 121 -2.43 -3.95 1.49
CA GLU A 121 -1.76 -5.26 1.56
C GLU A 121 -1.65 -5.93 0.18
N VAL A 122 -2.69 -5.81 -0.66
CA VAL A 122 -2.63 -6.36 -2.03
C VAL A 122 -1.63 -5.59 -2.88
N GLU A 123 -1.59 -4.26 -2.74
CA GLU A 123 -0.68 -3.41 -3.50
C GLU A 123 0.80 -3.67 -3.14
N HIS A 124 1.09 -4.02 -1.88
CA HIS A 124 2.42 -4.45 -1.46
C HIS A 124 2.96 -5.68 -2.22
N MET A 125 2.10 -6.49 -2.87
CA MET A 125 2.57 -7.55 -3.78
C MET A 125 3.41 -7.01 -4.95
N PHE A 126 3.18 -5.76 -5.34
CA PHE A 126 3.84 -5.07 -6.44
C PHE A 126 4.91 -4.11 -5.92
N VAL A 127 4.55 -3.29 -4.93
CA VAL A 127 5.41 -2.20 -4.45
C VAL A 127 6.69 -2.72 -3.81
N ILE A 128 6.62 -3.77 -2.98
CA ILE A 128 7.81 -4.29 -2.26
C ILE A 128 8.93 -4.67 -3.22
N LYS A 129 8.62 -5.32 -4.36
CA LYS A 129 9.65 -5.74 -5.32
C LYS A 129 10.31 -4.56 -6.01
N GLU A 130 9.51 -3.58 -6.42
CA GLU A 130 10.01 -2.36 -7.05
C GLU A 130 10.84 -1.54 -6.05
N GLU A 131 10.36 -1.43 -4.82
CA GLU A 131 11.05 -0.76 -3.74
C GLU A 131 12.41 -1.41 -3.45
N ILE A 132 12.49 -2.74 -3.28
CA ILE A 132 13.77 -3.43 -3.05
C ILE A 132 14.72 -3.29 -4.25
N ALA A 133 14.20 -3.34 -5.48
CA ALA A 133 15.01 -3.12 -6.67
C ALA A 133 15.58 -1.69 -6.74
N THR A 134 14.86 -0.72 -6.17
CA THR A 134 15.22 0.70 -6.14
C THR A 134 16.11 1.05 -4.94
N PHE A 135 15.81 0.47 -3.78
CA PHE A 135 16.43 0.68 -2.47
C PHE A 135 16.75 -0.69 -1.85
N PRO A 136 17.93 -1.28 -2.13
CA PRO A 136 18.25 -2.63 -1.67
C PRO A 136 18.12 -2.84 -0.14
N ASP A 137 18.41 -1.81 0.65
CA ASP A 137 18.28 -1.86 2.12
C ASP A 137 16.82 -2.00 2.60
N ALA A 138 15.83 -1.72 1.74
CA ALA A 138 14.42 -1.91 2.04
C ALA A 138 14.08 -3.38 2.32
N GLU A 139 14.86 -4.34 1.79
CA GLU A 139 14.62 -5.76 2.07
C GLU A 139 14.72 -6.07 3.57
N GLN A 140 15.73 -5.51 4.25
CA GLN A 140 15.91 -5.71 5.69
C GLN A 140 14.82 -5.00 6.51
N TRP A 141 14.36 -3.84 6.04
CA TRP A 141 13.22 -3.14 6.64
C TRP A 141 11.96 -3.99 6.55
N TRP A 142 11.63 -4.50 5.36
CA TRP A 142 10.50 -5.38 5.13
C TRP A 142 10.60 -6.68 5.92
N ALA A 143 11.77 -7.32 5.98
CA ALA A 143 11.98 -8.51 6.81
C ALA A 143 11.64 -8.23 8.29
N SER A 144 12.06 -7.07 8.81
CA SER A 144 11.76 -6.65 10.19
C SER A 144 10.26 -6.38 10.37
N HIS A 145 9.62 -5.74 9.39
CA HIS A 145 8.17 -5.51 9.38
C HIS A 145 7.37 -6.84 9.38
N TYR A 146 7.76 -7.79 8.52
CA TYR A 146 7.13 -9.11 8.48
C TYR A 146 7.37 -9.92 9.75
N ALA A 147 8.49 -9.74 10.44
CA ALA A 147 8.70 -10.35 11.75
C ALA A 147 7.62 -9.92 12.76
N GLU A 148 7.27 -8.63 12.80
CA GLU A 148 6.16 -8.14 13.64
C GLU A 148 4.81 -8.73 13.20
N ILE A 149 4.55 -8.80 11.89
CA ILE A 149 3.33 -9.38 11.33
C ILE A 149 3.20 -10.86 11.71
N VAL A 150 4.27 -11.65 11.57
CA VAL A 150 4.26 -13.08 11.89
C VAL A 150 3.96 -13.30 13.38
N GLN A 151 4.55 -12.48 14.26
CA GLN A 151 4.24 -12.53 15.69
C GLN A 151 2.79 -12.16 15.99
N LYS A 152 2.23 -11.16 15.29
CA LYS A 152 0.82 -10.76 15.41
C LYS A 152 -0.10 -11.88 14.92
N ALA A 153 0.19 -12.45 13.76
CA ALA A 153 -0.56 -13.56 13.17
C ALA A 153 -0.58 -14.79 14.08
N ALA A 154 0.52 -15.10 14.76
CA ALA A 154 0.58 -16.19 15.74
C ALA A 154 -0.35 -15.97 16.94
N LYS A 155 -0.58 -14.70 17.33
CA LYS A 155 -1.46 -14.33 18.45
C LYS A 155 -2.93 -14.29 18.04
N GLU A 156 -3.22 -13.66 16.91
CA GLU A 156 -4.59 -13.43 16.43
C GLU A 156 -5.18 -14.66 15.76
N GLN A 157 -4.34 -15.48 15.13
CA GLN A 157 -4.73 -16.72 14.46
C GLN A 157 -5.84 -16.52 13.41
N ASP A 158 -5.93 -15.33 12.81
CA ASP A 158 -6.88 -15.04 11.73
C ASP A 158 -6.41 -15.68 10.42
N PRO A 159 -7.13 -16.69 9.89
CA PRO A 159 -6.69 -17.41 8.70
C PRO A 159 -6.55 -16.50 7.47
N PHE A 160 -7.42 -15.50 7.32
CA PHE A 160 -7.39 -14.63 6.14
C PHE A 160 -6.15 -13.74 6.11
N THR A 161 -5.85 -13.07 7.22
CA THR A 161 -4.62 -12.30 7.41
C THR A 161 -3.37 -13.15 7.19
N ILE A 162 -3.35 -14.38 7.73
CA ILE A 162 -2.24 -15.32 7.51
C ILE A 162 -2.06 -15.65 6.03
N MET A 163 -3.14 -15.90 5.28
CA MET A 163 -3.06 -16.21 3.85
C MET A 163 -2.50 -15.05 3.00
N ILE A 164 -2.92 -13.81 3.30
CA ILE A 164 -2.40 -12.61 2.63
C ILE A 164 -0.90 -12.47 2.89
N HIS A 165 -0.48 -12.50 4.14
CA HIS A 165 0.92 -12.31 4.49
C HIS A 165 1.81 -13.49 4.06
N TRP A 166 1.28 -14.72 4.03
CA TRP A 166 1.96 -15.85 3.40
C TRP A 166 2.22 -15.59 1.91
N SER A 167 1.22 -15.04 1.22
CA SER A 167 1.33 -14.74 -0.20
C SER A 167 2.32 -13.63 -0.48
N GLN A 168 2.30 -12.55 0.30
CA GLN A 168 3.29 -11.48 0.16
C GLN A 168 4.69 -11.99 0.48
N LEU A 169 4.92 -12.55 1.67
CA LEU A 169 6.24 -13.03 2.10
C LEU A 169 6.87 -13.99 1.09
N ARG A 170 6.09 -14.95 0.57
CA ARG A 170 6.63 -15.94 -0.38
C ARG A 170 6.80 -15.42 -1.79
N ASN A 171 6.05 -14.40 -2.20
CA ASN A 171 6.15 -13.86 -3.56
C ASN A 171 7.07 -12.64 -3.66
N THR A 172 7.22 -11.83 -2.62
CA THR A 172 8.00 -10.58 -2.62
C THR A 172 9.30 -10.67 -1.84
N LEU A 173 9.39 -11.56 -0.84
CA LEU A 173 10.58 -11.78 0.01
C LEU A 173 10.98 -13.26 0.05
N PRO A 174 11.23 -13.91 -1.11
CA PRO A 174 11.38 -15.36 -1.20
C PRO A 174 12.53 -15.92 -0.36
N ASP A 175 13.58 -15.13 -0.14
CA ASP A 175 14.80 -15.50 0.58
C ASP A 175 14.68 -15.39 2.11
N GLN A 176 13.60 -14.80 2.62
CA GLN A 176 13.30 -14.71 4.04
C GLN A 176 12.71 -16.05 4.57
N VAL A 177 13.52 -17.11 4.47
CA VAL A 177 13.13 -18.50 4.74
C VAL A 177 12.74 -18.72 6.20
N GLU A 178 13.42 -18.08 7.15
CA GLU A 178 13.11 -18.26 8.58
C GLU A 178 11.76 -17.61 8.96
N LEU A 179 11.46 -16.41 8.47
CA LEU A 179 10.13 -15.79 8.63
C LEU A 179 9.03 -16.67 8.04
N ALA A 180 9.29 -17.26 6.86
CA ALA A 180 8.35 -18.18 6.23
C ALA A 180 8.12 -19.45 7.07
N LYS A 181 9.17 -20.00 7.69
CA LYS A 181 9.03 -21.15 8.60
C LYS A 181 8.21 -20.81 9.83
N GLU A 182 8.40 -19.62 10.39
CA GLU A 182 7.64 -19.15 11.55
C GLU A 182 6.15 -18.98 11.22
N LEU A 183 5.82 -18.30 10.11
CA LEU A 183 4.43 -18.16 9.67
C LEU A 183 3.80 -19.53 9.34
N ALA A 184 4.57 -20.43 8.73
CA ALA A 184 4.13 -21.80 8.46
C ALA A 184 3.87 -22.61 9.74
N ALA A 185 4.60 -22.36 10.84
CA ALA A 185 4.29 -22.97 12.12
C ALA A 185 2.91 -22.53 12.64
N THR A 186 2.56 -21.25 12.50
CA THR A 186 1.21 -20.75 12.83
C THR A 186 0.15 -21.43 11.96
N MET A 187 0.37 -21.54 10.64
CA MET A 187 -0.57 -22.25 9.75
C MET A 187 -0.76 -23.73 10.14
N ARG A 188 0.32 -24.43 10.52
CA ARG A 188 0.24 -25.81 11.01
C ARG A 188 -0.58 -25.93 12.28
N ALA A 189 -0.46 -24.97 13.20
CA ALA A 189 -1.26 -24.95 14.42
C ALA A 189 -2.78 -24.80 14.14
N LEU A 190 -3.13 -24.14 13.02
CA LEU A 190 -4.51 -24.01 12.52
C LEU A 190 -5.01 -25.22 11.74
N GLY A 191 -4.12 -26.16 11.38
CA GLY A 191 -4.43 -27.42 10.72
C GLY A 191 -4.24 -27.40 9.20
N GLN A 192 -4.29 -28.60 8.60
CA GLN A 192 -3.95 -28.82 7.20
C GLN A 192 -4.78 -27.99 6.21
N ALA A 193 -6.07 -27.79 6.51
CA ALA A 193 -6.95 -27.00 5.65
C ALA A 193 -6.50 -25.52 5.52
N CYS A 194 -5.90 -24.94 6.57
CA CYS A 194 -5.35 -23.59 6.50
C CYS A 194 -4.12 -23.53 5.60
N ILE A 195 -3.22 -24.52 5.69
CA ILE A 195 -2.04 -24.63 4.83
C ILE A 195 -2.47 -24.75 3.37
N ASP A 196 -3.38 -25.67 3.07
CA ASP A 196 -3.84 -25.92 1.69
C ASP A 196 -4.48 -24.66 1.09
N GLN A 197 -5.28 -23.93 1.87
CA GLN A 197 -5.88 -22.67 1.43
C GLN A 197 -4.84 -21.57 1.21
N ALA A 198 -3.85 -21.44 2.11
CA ALA A 198 -2.80 -20.44 1.99
C ALA A 198 -1.90 -20.69 0.77
N ASP A 199 -1.52 -21.95 0.52
CA ASP A 199 -0.73 -22.29 -0.67
C ASP A 199 -1.53 -22.11 -1.96
N TYR A 200 -2.80 -22.53 -1.98
CA TYR A 200 -3.67 -22.28 -3.12
C TYR A 200 -3.82 -20.78 -3.40
N PHE A 201 -4.09 -19.98 -2.37
CA PHE A 201 -4.22 -18.54 -2.47
C PHE A 201 -2.91 -17.89 -2.95
N ARG A 202 -1.76 -18.33 -2.45
CA ARG A 202 -0.43 -17.86 -2.92
C ARG A 202 -0.25 -18.08 -4.41
N GLU A 203 -0.55 -19.29 -4.90
CA GLU A 203 -0.37 -19.62 -6.32
C GLU A 203 -1.33 -18.84 -7.21
N ASP A 204 -2.59 -18.65 -6.81
CA ASP A 204 -3.55 -17.78 -7.51
C ASP A 204 -3.02 -16.34 -7.59
N MET A 205 -2.58 -15.78 -6.46
CA MET A 205 -2.01 -14.43 -6.41
C MET A 205 -0.78 -14.31 -7.29
N LYS A 206 0.13 -15.29 -7.23
CA LYS A 206 1.35 -15.34 -8.05
C LYS A 206 1.03 -15.37 -9.55
N GLN A 207 0.06 -16.18 -9.96
CA GLN A 207 -0.38 -16.25 -11.36
C GLN A 207 -1.02 -14.95 -11.83
N ALA A 208 -1.73 -14.26 -10.94
CA ALA A 208 -2.37 -12.99 -11.22
C ALA A 208 -1.44 -11.77 -11.13
N MET A 209 -0.23 -11.89 -10.55
CA MET A 209 0.73 -10.79 -10.41
C MET A 209 1.04 -9.98 -11.69
N PRO A 210 1.00 -10.52 -12.92
CA PRO A 210 1.19 -9.70 -14.10
C PRO A 210 0.09 -8.64 -14.33
N ASP A 211 -1.09 -8.79 -13.70
CA ASP A 211 -2.24 -7.91 -13.85
C ASP A 211 -2.96 -7.72 -12.50
N LYS A 212 -2.83 -6.52 -11.90
CA LYS A 212 -3.48 -6.20 -10.62
C LYS A 212 -5.01 -6.33 -10.69
N GLY A 213 -5.64 -6.06 -11.83
CA GLY A 213 -7.08 -6.26 -12.00
C GLY A 213 -7.48 -7.73 -11.85
N ALA A 214 -6.72 -8.64 -12.46
CA ALA A 214 -6.90 -10.08 -12.29
C ALA A 214 -6.69 -10.51 -10.83
N MET A 215 -5.68 -9.94 -10.16
CA MET A 215 -5.41 -10.24 -8.74
C MET A 215 -6.56 -9.78 -7.83
N LEU A 216 -7.09 -8.59 -8.07
CA LEU A 216 -8.23 -8.06 -7.31
C LEU A 216 -9.49 -8.91 -7.52
N ASN A 217 -9.72 -9.47 -8.72
CA ASN A 217 -10.82 -10.42 -8.92
C ASN A 217 -10.62 -11.72 -8.13
N ALA A 218 -9.43 -12.31 -8.20
CA ALA A 218 -9.11 -13.51 -7.44
C ALA A 218 -9.29 -13.30 -5.93
N LEU A 219 -8.95 -12.09 -5.44
CA LEU A 219 -9.20 -11.68 -4.06
C LEU A 219 -10.71 -11.54 -3.78
N LEU A 220 -11.45 -10.83 -4.63
CA LEU A 220 -12.89 -10.63 -4.47
C LEU A 220 -13.62 -11.96 -4.37
N ASP A 221 -13.20 -13.00 -5.10
CA ASP A 221 -13.80 -14.33 -5.01
C ASP A 221 -13.68 -14.95 -3.61
N ARG A 222 -12.63 -14.60 -2.88
CA ARG A 222 -12.31 -15.09 -1.53
C ARG A 222 -12.89 -14.23 -0.40
N LEU A 223 -13.30 -13.00 -0.69
CA LEU A 223 -13.92 -12.13 0.31
C LEU A 223 -15.28 -12.66 0.77
N SER A 224 -15.63 -12.35 2.01
CA SER A 224 -16.99 -12.60 2.51
C SER A 224 -18.02 -11.84 1.66
N LYS A 225 -19.25 -12.36 1.56
CA LYS A 225 -20.34 -11.69 0.84
C LYS A 225 -20.48 -10.22 1.28
N LYS A 226 -20.39 -9.97 2.59
CA LYS A 226 -20.43 -8.64 3.19
C LYS A 226 -19.30 -7.74 2.64
N ALA A 227 -18.07 -8.22 2.63
CA ALA A 227 -16.94 -7.44 2.12
C ALA A 227 -17.08 -7.12 0.61
N LYS A 228 -17.62 -8.04 -0.19
CA LYS A 228 -17.94 -7.78 -1.62
C LYS A 228 -19.02 -6.71 -1.78
N GLU A 229 -20.06 -6.70 -0.93
CA GLU A 229 -21.13 -5.69 -0.98
C GLU A 229 -20.64 -4.27 -0.64
N TYR A 230 -19.53 -4.16 0.09
CA TYR A 230 -18.94 -2.87 0.49
C TYR A 230 -17.70 -2.47 -0.29
N SER A 231 -17.32 -3.21 -1.33
CA SER A 231 -16.16 -2.89 -2.15
C SER A 231 -16.48 -2.93 -3.63
N LEU A 232 -15.71 -2.17 -4.41
CA LEU A 232 -15.71 -2.23 -5.86
C LEU A 232 -14.28 -2.08 -6.38
N ILE A 233 -14.03 -2.47 -7.63
CA ILE A 233 -12.76 -2.19 -8.29
C ILE A 233 -12.90 -0.90 -9.11
N ALA A 234 -12.05 0.06 -8.82
CA ALA A 234 -11.97 1.33 -9.54
C ALA A 234 -10.51 1.69 -9.80
N ARG A 235 -10.29 2.63 -10.71
CA ARG A 235 -9.00 3.27 -10.92
C ARG A 235 -9.15 4.77 -10.86
N PHE A 236 -8.08 5.46 -10.53
CA PHE A 236 -8.03 6.90 -10.78
C PHE A 236 -7.94 7.14 -12.28
N THR A 237 -8.58 8.21 -12.72
CA THR A 237 -8.52 8.69 -14.10
C THR A 237 -8.19 10.16 -14.09
N THR A 238 -7.50 10.64 -15.12
CA THR A 238 -7.17 12.05 -15.28
C THR A 238 -7.94 12.58 -16.49
N VAL A 239 -8.90 13.48 -16.26
CA VAL A 239 -9.73 14.05 -17.32
C VAL A 239 -9.71 15.57 -17.18
N ASN A 240 -9.18 16.25 -18.20
CA ASN A 240 -9.12 17.72 -18.27
C ASN A 240 -8.44 18.38 -17.05
N GLY A 241 -7.35 17.81 -16.54
CA GLY A 241 -6.68 18.37 -15.36
C GLY A 241 -7.51 18.21 -14.08
N SER A 242 -8.21 17.09 -13.94
CA SER A 242 -8.90 16.71 -12.71
C SER A 242 -8.76 15.22 -12.49
N ILE A 243 -8.65 14.81 -11.23
CA ILE A 243 -8.62 13.41 -10.83
C ILE A 243 -10.06 12.93 -10.66
N GLY A 244 -10.45 11.92 -11.40
CA GLY A 244 -11.71 11.22 -11.27
C GLY A 244 -11.51 9.78 -10.81
N ARG A 245 -12.62 9.09 -10.55
CA ARG A 245 -12.64 7.64 -10.30
C ARG A 245 -13.51 6.97 -11.35
N GLU A 246 -12.97 5.98 -12.03
CA GLU A 246 -13.71 5.16 -13.00
C GLU A 246 -13.89 3.76 -12.43
N ARG A 247 -15.14 3.28 -12.40
CA ARG A 247 -15.42 1.88 -12.06
C ARG A 247 -14.85 0.99 -13.15
N VAL A 248 -14.05 0.01 -12.76
CA VAL A 248 -13.54 -1.00 -13.70
C VAL A 248 -14.57 -2.12 -13.79
N ILE A 249 -15.13 -2.31 -14.97
CA ILE A 249 -15.93 -3.49 -15.29
C ILE A 249 -14.95 -4.54 -15.79
N ILE A 250 -14.66 -5.53 -14.95
CA ILE A 250 -13.82 -6.64 -15.37
C ILE A 250 -14.74 -7.71 -15.97
N THR A 251 -14.56 -7.95 -17.28
CA THR A 251 -15.33 -8.92 -18.07
C THR A 251 -14.67 -10.28 -18.07
#